data_AF-A0A0D5NPM1-F1
#
_entry.id   AF-A0A0D5NPM1-F1
#
_cell.length_a   1.000
_cell.length_b   1.000
_cell.length_c   1.000
_cell.angle_alpha   90.00
_cell.angle_beta   90.00
_cell.angle_gamma   90.00
#
_symmetry.space_group_name_H-M   'P 1'
#
loop_
_entity.id
_entity.type
_entity.pdbx_description
1 polymer ?
#
loop_
_entity_poly.entity_id
_entity_poly.type
_entity_poly.pdbx_seq_one_letter_code
_entity_poly.pdbx_strand_id
1 'polypeptide(L)'
;MQKRLTRYEMLFTLGFLFMLVCVVAAFFFGVQVGTAKVENRAEMNPLGAASPAKPFAYQQQDLVSFYHTVYLPFREFQSVWIDSLDKLESGQLASSSSVLKELGQLARRKGLETEAAQVSAASPLLVQARSEYSRSLSLIAEAADNLRKSAGQSSLLKSIEADSDVAEAKRLALLAQRDFYAAMEKWGSSVDPKIPGDYKQPAVLELSKWKSLPLTVKNKLIAELLLNRGKWTTYMPHDLTSRIDQLVRSGEAGKLKMQSMNAAASLLIGTDAVRSGDFLAGKAKLYANETLPQLPFFIPVVN
;
A
#
# COMPACT_ATOMS: atom_id res chain seq x y z
N MET A 1 6.32 56.31 -28.08
CA MET A 1 5.43 56.25 -26.91
C MET A 1 6.20 55.69 -25.72
N GLN A 2 6.75 56.55 -24.86
CA GLN A 2 7.35 56.15 -23.59
C GLN A 2 6.59 56.87 -22.48
N LYS A 3 5.62 56.18 -21.85
CA LYS A 3 4.95 56.67 -20.65
C LYS A 3 5.95 56.52 -19.49
N ARG A 4 6.67 57.59 -19.17
CA ARG A 4 7.44 57.66 -17.91
C ARG A 4 6.44 57.57 -16.76
N LEU A 5 6.63 56.60 -15.86
CA LEU A 5 5.83 56.47 -14.65
C LEU A 5 5.91 57.78 -13.85
N THR A 6 4.75 58.23 -13.40
CA THR A 6 4.61 59.43 -12.57
C THR A 6 5.33 59.16 -11.25
N ARG A 7 6.06 60.13 -10.69
CA ARG A 7 6.91 59.93 -9.49
C ARG A 7 6.17 59.24 -8.32
N TYR A 8 4.86 59.46 -8.21
CA TYR A 8 3.97 58.83 -7.24
C TYR A 8 3.71 57.34 -7.49
N GLU A 9 3.58 56.91 -8.75
CA GLU A 9 3.39 55.49 -9.11
C GLU A 9 4.66 54.68 -8.84
N MET A 10 5.83 55.30 -9.03
CA MET A 10 7.13 54.70 -8.69
C MET A 10 7.27 54.51 -7.17
N LEU A 11 6.83 55.48 -6.37
CA LEU A 11 6.82 55.40 -4.90
C LEU A 11 5.86 54.30 -4.40
N PHE A 12 4.68 54.19 -5.01
CA PHE A 12 3.69 53.16 -4.66
C PHE A 12 4.19 51.76 -4.99
N THR A 13 4.78 51.57 -6.18
CA THR A 13 5.33 50.27 -6.60
C THR A 13 6.51 49.86 -5.72
N LEU A 14 7.37 50.81 -5.33
CA LEU A 14 8.49 50.55 -4.44
C LEU A 14 8.02 50.21 -3.01
N GLY A 15 7.00 50.90 -2.50
CA GLY A 15 6.37 50.60 -1.22
C GLY A 15 5.70 49.21 -1.20
N PHE A 16 5.03 48.83 -2.28
CA PHE A 16 4.43 47.50 -2.42
C PHE A 16 5.49 46.40 -2.47
N LEU A 17 6.58 46.61 -3.21
CA LEU A 17 7.70 45.67 -3.27
C LEU A 17 8.37 45.51 -1.89
N PHE A 18 8.54 46.63 -1.18
CA PHE A 18 9.08 46.63 0.19
C PHE A 18 8.18 45.86 1.15
N MET A 19 6.86 46.08 1.10
CA MET A 19 5.89 45.33 1.92
C MET A 19 5.93 43.83 1.62
N LEU A 20 6.06 43.43 0.34
CA LEU A 20 6.18 42.03 -0.05
C LEU A 20 7.41 41.36 0.57
N VAL A 21 8.56 42.05 0.55
CA VAL A 21 9.80 41.57 1.18
C VAL A 21 9.64 41.46 2.69
N CYS A 22 8.97 42.42 3.35
CA CYS A 22 8.69 42.36 4.78
C CYS A 22 7.78 41.16 5.15
N VAL A 23 6.77 40.84 4.33
CA VAL A 23 5.90 39.67 4.57
C VAL A 23 6.67 38.37 4.44
N VAL A 24 7.53 38.24 3.42
CA VAL A 24 8.37 37.06 3.24
C VAL A 24 9.37 36.92 4.39
N ALA A 25 10.01 38.01 4.82
CA ALA A 25 10.91 38.01 5.98
C ALA A 25 10.18 37.64 7.28
N ALA A 26 8.98 38.17 7.51
CA ALA A 26 8.15 37.82 8.66
C ALA A 26 7.68 36.35 8.62
N PHE A 27 7.43 35.81 7.42
CA PHE A 27 7.13 34.38 7.24
C PHE A 27 8.31 33.50 7.61
N PHE A 28 9.52 33.78 7.10
CA PHE A 28 10.72 33.01 7.46
C PHE A 28 11.10 33.17 8.94
N PHE A 29 10.97 34.38 9.50
CA PHE A 29 11.17 34.60 10.93
C PHE A 29 10.11 33.88 11.78
N GLY A 30 8.85 33.85 11.32
CA GLY A 30 7.77 33.10 11.94
C GLY A 30 8.00 31.59 11.90
N VAL A 31 8.53 31.05 10.80
CA VAL A 31 8.95 29.64 10.69
C VAL A 31 10.09 29.34 11.66
N GLN A 32 11.12 30.20 11.73
CA GLN A 32 12.27 30.00 12.62
C GLN A 32 11.91 30.13 14.11
N VAL A 33 11.06 31.08 14.48
CA VAL A 33 10.54 31.22 15.86
C VAL A 33 9.55 30.10 16.18
N GLY A 34 8.81 29.60 15.19
CA GLY A 34 7.93 28.44 15.30
C GLY A 34 8.71 27.16 15.60
N THR A 35 9.78 26.89 14.83
CA THR A 35 10.67 25.74 15.08
C THR A 35 11.40 25.88 16.42
N ALA A 36 11.91 27.07 16.74
CA ALA A 36 12.57 27.33 18.02
C ALA A 36 11.62 27.22 19.23
N LYS A 37 10.32 27.54 19.08
CA LYS A 37 9.31 27.33 20.14
C LYS A 37 8.88 25.87 20.27
N VAL A 38 8.95 25.08 19.19
CA VAL A 38 8.74 23.63 19.24
C VAL A 38 9.92 22.95 19.93
N GLU A 39 11.15 23.37 19.65
CA GLU A 39 12.36 22.92 20.33
C GLU A 39 12.36 23.36 21.81
N ASN A 40 12.06 24.63 22.11
CA ASN A 40 12.05 25.13 23.50
C ASN A 40 10.86 24.61 24.34
N ARG A 41 9.71 24.26 23.74
CA ARG A 41 8.62 23.56 24.47
C ARG A 41 9.00 22.12 24.82
N ALA A 42 9.91 21.50 24.08
CA ALA A 42 10.44 20.19 24.44
C ALA A 42 11.36 20.25 25.68
N GLU A 43 11.96 21.41 25.97
CA GLU A 43 12.91 21.58 27.08
C GLU A 43 12.27 22.11 28.39
N MET A 44 11.07 22.72 28.35
CA MET A 44 10.51 23.46 29.50
C MET A 44 9.28 22.83 30.17
N ASN A 45 9.05 21.53 30.06
CA ASN A 45 7.98 20.84 30.82
C ASN A 45 8.51 19.69 31.69
N PRO A 46 9.16 19.96 32.84
CA PRO A 46 9.79 18.94 33.68
C PRO A 46 8.86 18.37 34.77
N LEU A 47 7.55 18.24 34.52
CA LEU A 47 6.60 17.67 35.48
C LEU A 47 5.59 16.76 34.78
N GLY A 48 5.99 15.52 34.53
CA GLY A 48 5.10 14.45 34.06
C GLY A 48 5.74 13.43 33.14
N ALA A 49 6.50 12.50 33.72
CA ALA A 49 6.81 11.14 33.22
C ALA A 49 6.73 10.84 31.71
N ALA A 50 7.89 10.71 31.05
CA ALA A 50 8.24 9.57 30.19
C ALA A 50 9.74 9.63 29.84
N SER A 51 10.41 8.47 29.84
CA SER A 51 11.73 8.28 29.23
C SER A 51 11.81 8.93 27.84
N PRO A 52 13.01 9.34 27.35
CA PRO A 52 13.15 9.83 25.98
C PRO A 52 12.55 8.79 25.03
N ALA A 53 11.41 9.14 24.42
CA ALA A 53 10.68 8.23 23.57
C ALA A 53 11.60 7.86 22.41
N LYS A 54 11.99 6.58 22.35
CA LYS A 54 12.48 5.99 21.10
C LYS A 54 11.51 6.40 19.99
N PRO A 55 11.98 6.74 18.78
CA PRO A 55 11.07 6.97 17.65
C PRO A 55 10.13 5.75 17.57
N PHE A 56 8.84 5.96 17.85
CA PHE A 56 7.87 4.86 17.80
C PHE A 56 7.74 4.43 16.34
N ALA A 57 8.10 3.18 16.05
CA ALA A 57 7.97 2.59 14.73
C ALA A 57 6.50 2.45 14.35
N TYR A 58 6.21 2.53 13.05
CA TYR A 58 4.90 2.27 12.44
C TYR A 58 3.80 3.20 12.92
N GLN A 59 4.05 4.51 12.99
CA GLN A 59 3.01 5.47 13.38
C GLN A 59 1.87 5.49 12.35
N GLN A 60 0.69 5.97 12.75
CA GLN A 60 -0.47 6.10 11.85
C GLN A 60 -0.12 6.92 10.59
N GLN A 61 0.68 7.98 10.75
CA GLN A 61 1.15 8.80 9.63
C GLN A 61 2.06 8.03 8.67
N ASP A 62 2.95 7.17 9.20
CA ASP A 62 3.82 6.34 8.36
C ASP A 62 3.00 5.41 7.46
N LEU A 63 1.97 4.76 8.02
CA LEU A 63 1.10 3.85 7.27
C LEU A 63 0.28 4.58 6.21
N VAL A 64 -0.26 5.76 6.52
CA VAL A 64 -1.07 6.56 5.59
C VAL A 64 -0.21 7.12 4.48
N SER A 65 0.96 7.67 4.82
CA SER A 65 1.92 8.18 3.84
C SER A 65 2.37 7.07 2.90
N PHE A 66 2.75 5.91 3.44
CA PHE A 66 3.12 4.74 2.63
C PHE A 66 1.98 4.28 1.73
N TYR A 67 0.74 4.28 2.23
CA TYR A 67 -0.42 3.90 1.43
C TYR A 67 -0.54 4.76 0.16
N HIS A 68 -0.47 6.08 0.31
CA HIS A 68 -0.68 6.99 -0.82
C HIS A 68 0.53 7.11 -1.75
N THR A 69 1.75 6.98 -1.22
CA THR A 69 2.97 7.27 -1.99
C THR A 69 3.62 6.03 -2.59
N VAL A 70 3.34 4.84 -2.04
CA VAL A 70 3.96 3.57 -2.46
C VAL A 70 2.89 2.55 -2.85
N TYR A 71 2.01 2.21 -1.91
CA TYR A 71 1.10 1.08 -2.09
C TYR A 71 0.06 1.33 -3.18
N LEU A 72 -0.65 2.45 -3.13
CA LEU A 72 -1.71 2.78 -4.08
C LEU A 72 -1.19 2.88 -5.53
N PRO A 73 -0.10 3.62 -5.83
CA PRO A 73 0.48 3.63 -7.18
C PRO A 73 0.85 2.23 -7.69
N PHE A 74 1.44 1.38 -6.84
CA PHE A 74 1.74 0.00 -7.19
C PHE A 74 0.46 -0.81 -7.50
N ARG A 75 -0.59 -0.63 -6.70
CA ARG A 75 -1.86 -1.33 -6.87
C ARG A 75 -2.61 -0.93 -8.12
N GLU A 76 -2.55 0.34 -8.50
CA GLU A 76 -3.04 0.81 -9.80
C GLU A 76 -2.33 0.10 -10.94
N PHE A 77 -0.99 0.07 -10.92
CA PHE A 77 -0.19 -0.66 -11.91
C PHE A 77 -0.57 -2.15 -11.96
N GLN A 78 -0.63 -2.83 -10.81
CA GLN A 78 -0.97 -4.25 -10.75
C GLN A 78 -2.34 -4.54 -11.38
N SER A 79 -3.31 -3.67 -11.13
CA SER A 79 -4.67 -3.82 -11.67
C SER A 79 -4.66 -3.68 -13.19
N VAL A 80 -3.96 -2.67 -13.72
CA VAL A 80 -3.79 -2.46 -15.17
C VAL A 80 -3.02 -3.61 -15.81
N TRP A 81 -1.99 -4.12 -15.15
CA TRP A 81 -1.20 -5.26 -15.63
C TRP A 81 -2.08 -6.50 -15.81
N ILE A 82 -2.80 -6.91 -14.75
CA ILE A 82 -3.63 -8.12 -14.79
C ILE A 82 -4.75 -7.97 -15.82
N ASP A 83 -5.48 -6.85 -15.82
CA ASP A 83 -6.54 -6.57 -16.80
C ASP A 83 -6.02 -6.59 -18.25
N SER A 84 -4.80 -6.09 -18.48
CA SER A 84 -4.19 -6.14 -19.81
C SER A 84 -3.84 -7.57 -20.24
N LEU A 85 -3.38 -8.43 -19.32
CA LEU A 85 -3.12 -9.83 -19.63
C LEU A 85 -4.42 -10.59 -19.92
N ASP A 86 -5.47 -10.36 -19.14
CA ASP A 86 -6.78 -10.99 -19.35
C ASP A 86 -7.38 -10.59 -20.72
N LYS A 87 -7.21 -9.32 -21.12
CA LYS A 87 -7.63 -8.82 -22.44
C LYS A 87 -6.78 -9.38 -23.59
N LEU A 88 -5.50 -9.63 -23.35
CA LEU A 88 -4.63 -10.31 -24.32
C LEU A 88 -5.06 -11.77 -24.49
N GLU A 89 -5.40 -12.46 -23.40
CA GLU A 89 -5.83 -13.85 -23.42
C GLU A 89 -7.16 -14.04 -24.15
N SER A 90 -8.10 -13.12 -23.90
CA SER A 90 -9.42 -13.13 -24.55
C SER A 90 -9.42 -12.59 -25.98
N GLY A 91 -8.26 -12.20 -26.53
CA GLY A 91 -8.13 -11.68 -27.90
C GLY A 91 -8.78 -10.31 -28.13
N GLN A 92 -9.08 -9.57 -27.07
CA GLN A 92 -9.73 -8.25 -27.13
C GLN A 92 -8.76 -7.13 -27.54
N LEU A 93 -7.46 -7.41 -27.61
CA LEU A 93 -6.41 -6.44 -27.93
C LEU A 93 -5.80 -6.73 -29.30
N ALA A 94 -5.77 -5.70 -30.15
CA ALA A 94 -5.28 -5.80 -31.52
C ALA A 94 -3.75 -5.89 -31.66
N SER A 95 -2.98 -5.48 -30.63
CA SER A 95 -1.51 -5.46 -30.69
C SER A 95 -0.88 -5.74 -29.33
N SER A 96 -0.26 -6.91 -29.19
CA SER A 96 0.40 -7.34 -27.96
C SER A 96 1.69 -6.56 -27.67
N SER A 97 2.36 -6.07 -28.72
CA SER A 97 3.61 -5.31 -28.61
C SER A 97 3.40 -3.90 -28.06
N SER A 98 2.30 -3.22 -28.44
CA SER A 98 1.97 -1.91 -27.89
C SER A 98 1.55 -1.99 -26.43
N VAL A 99 0.79 -3.03 -26.06
CA VAL A 99 0.37 -3.28 -24.68
C VAL A 99 1.59 -3.45 -23.76
N LEU A 100 2.57 -4.28 -24.14
CA LEU A 100 3.81 -4.41 -23.37
C LEU A 100 4.59 -3.10 -23.26
N LYS A 101 4.65 -2.30 -24.32
CA LYS A 101 5.31 -0.99 -24.28
C LYS A 101 4.64 -0.08 -23.25
N GLU A 102 3.31 -0.01 -23.25
CA GLU A 102 2.54 0.82 -22.32
C GLU A 102 2.69 0.34 -20.88
N LEU A 103 2.63 -0.98 -20.65
CA LEU A 103 2.84 -1.59 -19.34
C LEU A 103 4.26 -1.33 -18.80
N GLY A 104 5.28 -1.51 -19.63
CA GLY A 104 6.67 -1.23 -19.25
C GLY A 104 6.91 0.25 -18.92
N GLN A 105 6.31 1.15 -19.70
CA GLN A 105 6.36 2.59 -19.40
C GLN A 105 5.62 2.94 -18.11
N LEU A 106 4.46 2.34 -17.86
CA LEU A 106 3.71 2.53 -16.62
C LEU A 106 4.50 2.03 -15.41
N ALA A 107 5.08 0.82 -15.51
CA ALA A 107 5.93 0.25 -14.47
C ALA A 107 7.12 1.16 -14.16
N ARG A 108 7.83 1.67 -15.18
CA ARG A 108 8.95 2.59 -15.00
C ARG A 108 8.55 3.88 -14.30
N ARG A 109 7.43 4.52 -14.70
CA ARG A 109 6.94 5.74 -14.04
C ARG A 109 6.60 5.50 -12.56
N LYS A 110 5.78 4.47 -12.29
CA LYS A 110 5.36 4.11 -10.94
C LYS A 110 6.54 3.67 -10.07
N GLY A 111 7.56 3.04 -10.67
CA GLY A 111 8.79 2.63 -10.01
C GLY A 111 9.61 3.82 -9.52
N LEU A 112 9.79 4.83 -10.37
CA LEU A 112 10.46 6.09 -10.00
C LEU A 112 9.69 6.86 -8.92
N GLU A 113 8.36 6.93 -9.02
CA GLU A 113 7.49 7.53 -7.99
C GLU A 113 7.67 6.81 -6.63
N THR A 114 7.66 5.47 -6.65
CA THR A 114 7.83 4.63 -5.46
C THR A 114 9.24 4.77 -4.84
N GLU A 115 10.26 4.88 -5.68
CA GLU A 115 11.65 5.05 -5.23
C GLU A 115 11.88 6.44 -4.62
N ALA A 116 11.24 7.48 -5.16
CA ALA A 116 11.33 8.84 -4.62
C ALA A 116 10.54 9.04 -3.31
N ALA A 117 9.57 8.15 -3.02
CA ALA A 117 8.73 8.23 -1.83
C ALA A 117 9.58 8.14 -0.54
N GLN A 118 9.42 9.14 0.31
CA GLN A 118 10.05 9.18 1.64
C GLN A 118 9.31 8.24 2.58
N VAL A 119 10.04 7.32 3.21
CA VAL A 119 9.52 6.40 4.22
C VAL A 119 10.40 6.50 5.45
N SER A 120 9.76 6.66 6.61
CA SER A 120 10.45 6.77 7.90
C SER A 120 11.35 5.56 8.16
N ALA A 121 12.63 5.81 8.41
CA ALA A 121 13.60 4.76 8.77
C ALA A 121 13.25 4.05 10.09
N ALA A 122 12.42 4.66 10.94
CA ALA A 122 11.90 4.02 12.14
C ALA A 122 10.96 2.85 11.82
N SER A 123 10.46 2.74 10.59
CA SER A 123 9.48 1.74 10.15
C SER A 123 10.11 0.75 9.14
N PRO A 124 10.99 -0.17 9.58
CA PRO A 124 11.81 -0.99 8.68
C PRO A 124 11.02 -1.87 7.72
N LEU A 125 9.86 -2.42 8.13
CA LEU A 125 9.00 -3.18 7.22
C LEU A 125 8.47 -2.31 6.06
N LEU A 126 8.18 -1.03 6.30
CA LEU A 126 7.74 -0.11 5.25
C LEU A 126 8.91 0.26 4.32
N VAL A 127 10.11 0.44 4.87
CA VAL A 127 11.32 0.67 4.05
C VAL A 127 11.59 -0.52 3.14
N GLN A 128 11.48 -1.74 3.68
CA GLN A 128 11.63 -2.98 2.93
C GLN A 128 10.57 -3.12 1.84
N ALA A 129 9.29 -2.95 2.19
CA ALA A 129 8.18 -3.03 1.24
C ALA A 129 8.33 -2.03 0.09
N ARG A 130 8.78 -0.79 0.36
CA ARG A 130 9.06 0.20 -0.69
C ARG A 130 10.14 -0.29 -1.65
N SER A 131 11.24 -0.81 -1.12
CA SER A 131 12.36 -1.33 -1.93
C SER A 131 11.92 -2.50 -2.80
N GLU A 132 11.15 -3.43 -2.24
CA GLU A 132 10.62 -4.59 -2.93
C GLU A 132 9.61 -4.21 -4.03
N TYR A 133 8.71 -3.25 -3.78
CA TYR A 133 7.80 -2.73 -4.81
C TYR A 133 8.54 -2.01 -5.94
N SER A 134 9.50 -1.12 -5.61
CA SER A 134 10.31 -0.43 -6.61
C SER A 134 11.07 -1.44 -7.48
N ARG A 135 11.72 -2.44 -6.88
CA ARG A 135 12.43 -3.48 -7.62
C ARG A 135 11.50 -4.35 -8.47
N SER A 136 10.31 -4.70 -7.97
CA SER A 136 9.29 -5.41 -8.75
C SER A 136 8.91 -4.64 -10.01
N LEU A 137 8.64 -3.33 -9.89
CA LEU A 137 8.30 -2.47 -11.02
C LEU A 137 9.44 -2.35 -12.04
N SER A 138 10.69 -2.22 -11.57
CA SER A 138 11.86 -2.18 -12.45
C SER A 138 12.03 -3.47 -13.24
N LEU A 139 11.93 -4.64 -12.59
CA LEU A 139 11.99 -5.94 -13.27
C LEU A 139 10.88 -6.10 -14.30
N ILE A 140 9.66 -5.68 -14.00
CA ILE A 140 8.56 -5.74 -14.98
C ILE A 140 8.82 -4.79 -16.16
N ALA A 141 9.35 -3.60 -15.92
CA ALA A 141 9.70 -2.67 -16.99
C ALA A 141 10.76 -3.26 -17.94
N GLU A 142 11.78 -3.89 -17.39
CA GLU A 142 12.84 -4.57 -18.15
C GLU A 142 12.30 -5.79 -18.91
N ALA A 143 11.53 -6.64 -18.25
CA ALA A 143 10.91 -7.81 -18.85
C ALA A 143 9.98 -7.42 -20.01
N ALA A 144 9.14 -6.39 -19.82
CA ALA A 144 8.25 -5.90 -20.86
C ALA A 144 9.02 -5.41 -22.10
N ASP A 145 10.15 -4.70 -21.91
CA ASP A 145 11.01 -4.24 -23.00
C ASP A 145 11.68 -5.41 -23.75
N ASN A 146 12.06 -6.49 -23.04
CA ASN A 146 12.68 -7.68 -23.62
C ASN A 146 11.68 -8.59 -24.34
N LEU A 147 10.54 -8.85 -23.72
CA LEU A 147 9.46 -9.66 -24.28
C LEU A 147 8.87 -9.02 -25.54
N ARG A 148 8.78 -7.68 -25.59
CA ARG A 148 8.33 -6.95 -26.78
C ARG A 148 9.25 -7.16 -27.99
N LYS A 149 10.56 -7.33 -27.78
CA LYS A 149 11.54 -7.54 -28.85
C LYS A 149 11.54 -8.97 -29.40
N SER A 150 11.09 -9.94 -28.59
CA SER A 150 11.13 -11.37 -28.89
C SER A 150 9.79 -11.98 -29.30
N ALA A 151 8.68 -11.24 -29.14
CA ALA A 151 7.34 -11.78 -29.35
C ALA A 151 6.94 -11.89 -30.83
N GLY A 152 6.78 -13.13 -31.30
CA GLY A 152 5.74 -13.48 -32.28
C GLY A 152 4.37 -13.48 -31.61
N GLN A 153 3.32 -12.99 -32.28
CA GLN A 153 2.01 -12.70 -31.68
C GLN A 153 1.30 -13.93 -31.05
N SER A 154 1.65 -15.17 -31.41
CA SER A 154 0.91 -16.37 -30.99
C SER A 154 1.39 -17.02 -29.68
N SER A 155 2.44 -16.51 -29.02
CA SER A 155 2.98 -17.11 -27.79
C SER A 155 3.28 -16.13 -26.64
N LEU A 156 2.87 -14.87 -26.73
CA LEU A 156 3.33 -13.85 -25.78
C LEU A 156 2.97 -14.15 -24.31
N LEU A 157 1.74 -14.59 -24.03
CA LEU A 157 1.32 -14.90 -22.65
C LEU A 157 2.18 -16.01 -22.03
N LYS A 158 2.45 -17.06 -22.80
CA LYS A 158 3.36 -18.13 -22.37
C LYS A 158 4.77 -17.61 -22.10
N SER A 159 5.25 -16.68 -22.93
CA SER A 159 6.54 -16.03 -22.72
C SER A 159 6.55 -15.20 -21.44
N ILE A 160 5.49 -14.43 -21.15
CA ILE A 160 5.35 -13.66 -19.90
C ILE A 160 5.31 -14.58 -18.68
N GLU A 161 4.60 -15.70 -18.76
CA GLU A 161 4.49 -16.66 -17.67
C GLU A 161 5.81 -17.40 -17.37
N ALA A 162 6.59 -17.68 -18.42
CA ALA A 162 7.88 -18.35 -18.32
C ALA A 162 9.05 -17.40 -17.98
N ASP A 163 8.84 -16.09 -18.04
CA ASP A 163 9.88 -15.09 -17.82
C ASP A 163 10.28 -15.00 -16.34
N SER A 164 11.59 -15.16 -16.09
CA SER A 164 12.14 -15.18 -14.73
C SER A 164 12.05 -13.83 -14.02
N ASP A 165 12.17 -12.73 -14.76
CA ASP A 165 12.11 -11.38 -14.18
C ASP A 165 10.67 -11.05 -13.80
N VAL A 166 9.69 -11.46 -14.62
CA VAL A 166 8.26 -11.39 -14.27
C VAL A 166 7.97 -12.25 -13.04
N ALA A 167 8.46 -13.49 -12.97
CA ALA A 167 8.25 -14.37 -11.81
C ALA A 167 8.83 -13.77 -10.52
N GLU A 168 10.06 -13.27 -10.56
CA GLU A 168 10.71 -12.62 -9.43
C GLU A 168 10.01 -11.31 -9.04
N ALA A 169 9.56 -10.52 -10.01
CA ALA A 169 8.81 -9.30 -9.75
C ALA A 169 7.50 -9.57 -9.02
N LYS A 170 6.77 -10.63 -9.39
CA LYS A 170 5.55 -11.07 -8.69
C LYS A 170 5.86 -11.47 -7.25
N ARG A 171 6.96 -12.19 -7.03
CA ARG A 171 7.41 -12.60 -5.69
C ARG A 171 7.75 -11.38 -4.82
N LEU A 172 8.51 -10.42 -5.35
CA LEU A 172 8.84 -9.17 -4.65
C LEU A 172 7.59 -8.35 -4.30
N ALA A 173 6.63 -8.25 -5.22
CA ALA A 173 5.36 -7.58 -4.95
C ALA A 173 4.58 -8.23 -3.79
N LEU A 174 4.60 -9.57 -3.72
CA LEU A 174 3.94 -10.31 -2.64
C LEU A 174 4.68 -10.19 -1.30
N LEU A 175 6.01 -10.12 -1.32
CA LEU A 175 6.82 -9.82 -0.12
C LEU A 175 6.49 -8.42 0.41
N ALA A 176 6.44 -7.43 -0.46
CA ALA A 176 6.14 -6.06 -0.09
C ALA A 176 4.72 -5.94 0.49
N GLN A 177 3.76 -6.67 -0.10
CA GLN A 177 2.41 -6.76 0.43
C GLN A 177 2.42 -7.36 1.83
N ARG A 178 3.11 -8.50 2.05
CA ARG A 178 3.25 -9.10 3.38
C ARG A 178 3.79 -8.08 4.38
N ASP A 179 4.86 -7.35 4.04
CA ASP A 179 5.48 -6.39 4.95
C ASP A 179 4.60 -5.21 5.28
N PHE A 180 3.83 -4.71 4.32
CA PHE A 180 2.88 -3.66 4.60
C PHE A 180 1.78 -4.13 5.57
N TYR A 181 1.24 -5.34 5.40
CA TYR A 181 0.26 -5.87 6.35
C TYR A 181 0.88 -6.24 7.71
N ALA A 182 2.13 -6.69 7.75
CA ALA A 182 2.87 -6.88 9.00
C ALA A 182 3.14 -5.56 9.73
N ALA A 183 3.38 -4.46 9.02
CA ALA A 183 3.48 -3.13 9.60
C ALA A 183 2.15 -2.68 10.24
N MET A 184 1.01 -3.03 9.64
CA MET A 184 -0.32 -2.77 10.25
C MET A 184 -0.55 -3.58 11.53
N GLU A 185 -0.06 -4.82 11.60
CA GLU A 185 -0.07 -5.62 12.84
C GLU A 185 0.78 -4.96 13.93
N LYS A 186 2.00 -4.51 13.59
CA LYS A 186 2.88 -3.79 14.50
C LYS A 186 2.23 -2.51 15.04
N TRP A 187 1.65 -1.71 14.15
CA TRP A 187 0.86 -0.54 14.54
C TRP A 187 -0.29 -0.92 15.47
N GLY A 188 -1.06 -1.97 15.14
CA GLY A 188 -2.18 -2.44 15.94
C GLY A 188 -1.76 -2.79 17.37
N SER A 189 -0.64 -3.50 17.53
CA SER A 189 -0.09 -3.83 18.84
C SER A 189 0.41 -2.64 19.66
N SER A 190 0.77 -1.54 18.99
CA SER A 190 1.17 -0.29 19.66
C SER A 190 -0.02 0.53 20.17
N VAL A 191 -1.20 0.34 19.58
CA VAL A 191 -2.43 1.07 19.91
C VAL A 191 -3.32 0.26 20.85
N ASP A 192 -3.40 -1.06 20.66
CA ASP A 192 -4.18 -1.98 21.48
C ASP A 192 -3.30 -3.15 21.96
N PRO A 193 -2.98 -3.24 23.26
CA PRO A 193 -2.16 -4.32 23.83
C PRO A 193 -2.74 -5.73 23.65
N LYS A 194 -4.03 -5.86 23.30
CA LYS A 194 -4.66 -7.15 23.01
C LYS A 194 -4.29 -7.68 21.63
N ILE A 195 -3.78 -6.83 20.74
CA ILE A 195 -3.31 -7.22 19.41
C ILE A 195 -1.86 -7.69 19.53
N PRO A 196 -1.54 -8.95 19.19
CA PRO A 196 -0.16 -9.40 19.16
C PRO A 196 0.61 -8.65 18.07
N GLY A 197 1.82 -8.18 18.40
CA GLY A 197 2.67 -7.47 17.44
C GLY A 197 3.54 -8.38 16.57
N ASP A 198 3.58 -9.69 16.81
CA ASP A 198 4.31 -10.65 15.98
C ASP A 198 3.65 -12.04 16.08
N TYR A 199 2.44 -12.16 15.55
CA TYR A 199 1.73 -13.41 15.55
C TYR A 199 2.39 -14.40 14.59
N LYS A 200 2.84 -15.54 15.15
CA LYS A 200 3.34 -16.68 14.39
C LYS A 200 2.21 -17.68 14.16
N GLN A 201 1.97 -18.01 12.89
CA GLN A 201 0.96 -18.99 12.54
C GLN A 201 1.37 -20.38 13.06
N PRO A 202 0.47 -21.12 13.75
CA PRO A 202 0.69 -22.54 13.98
C PRO A 202 0.69 -23.32 12.67
N ALA A 203 1.24 -24.55 12.68
CA ALA A 203 1.26 -25.43 11.51
C ALA A 203 -0.15 -25.64 10.92
N VAL A 204 -1.15 -25.78 11.79
CA VAL A 204 -2.56 -25.78 11.42
C VAL A 204 -3.28 -24.70 12.21
N LEU A 205 -3.85 -23.71 11.51
CA LEU A 205 -4.69 -22.69 12.11
C LEU A 205 -6.15 -23.09 11.99
N GLU A 206 -6.69 -23.65 13.07
CA GLU A 206 -8.09 -24.03 13.18
C GLU A 206 -9.03 -22.82 13.03
N LEU A 207 -10.20 -23.03 12.42
CA LEU A 207 -11.19 -21.97 12.20
C LEU A 207 -11.75 -21.41 13.53
N SER A 208 -11.76 -22.22 14.59
CA SER A 208 -12.12 -21.77 15.94
C SER A 208 -11.13 -20.73 16.46
N LYS A 209 -9.82 -20.94 16.25
CA LYS A 209 -8.78 -19.99 16.63
C LYS A 209 -8.79 -18.77 15.70
N TRP A 210 -8.94 -18.98 14.40
CA TRP A 210 -9.04 -17.91 13.40
C TRP A 210 -10.10 -16.88 13.78
N LYS A 211 -11.30 -17.31 14.20
CA LYS A 211 -12.40 -16.42 14.64
C LYS A 211 -11.99 -15.41 15.72
N SER A 212 -11.05 -15.79 16.60
CA SER A 212 -10.62 -14.97 17.73
C SER A 212 -9.49 -13.99 17.40
N LEU A 213 -8.92 -14.06 16.20
CA LEU A 213 -7.80 -13.20 15.82
C LEU A 213 -8.29 -11.82 15.40
N PRO A 214 -7.58 -10.74 15.78
CA PRO A 214 -7.83 -9.40 15.25
C PRO A 214 -7.68 -9.36 13.73
N LEU A 215 -8.39 -8.44 13.07
CA LEU A 215 -8.38 -8.33 11.61
C LEU A 215 -6.98 -8.00 11.05
N THR A 216 -6.18 -7.19 11.74
CA THR A 216 -4.80 -6.87 11.32
C THR A 216 -3.93 -8.14 11.25
N VAL A 217 -4.05 -9.02 12.23
CA VAL A 217 -3.37 -10.33 12.26
C VAL A 217 -3.88 -11.22 11.14
N LYS A 218 -5.19 -11.34 10.97
CA LYS A 218 -5.80 -12.13 9.88
C LYS A 218 -5.30 -11.69 8.51
N ASN A 219 -5.29 -10.39 8.24
CA ASN A 219 -4.83 -9.85 6.95
C ASN A 219 -3.35 -10.12 6.69
N LYS A 220 -2.50 -10.01 7.72
CA LYS A 220 -1.08 -10.39 7.63
C LYS A 220 -0.91 -11.87 7.31
N LEU A 221 -1.65 -12.75 7.99
CA LEU A 221 -1.61 -14.20 7.71
C LEU A 221 -2.06 -14.53 6.28
N ILE A 222 -3.09 -13.84 5.77
CA ILE A 222 -3.51 -14.02 4.39
C ILE A 222 -2.47 -13.47 3.40
N ALA A 223 -1.80 -12.36 3.71
CA ALA A 223 -0.71 -11.86 2.87
C ALA A 223 0.45 -12.87 2.80
N GLU A 224 0.81 -13.52 3.92
CA GLU A 224 1.78 -14.63 3.96
C GLU A 224 1.31 -15.84 3.16
N LEU A 225 0.03 -16.22 3.27
CA LEU A 225 -0.54 -17.32 2.48
C LEU A 225 -0.48 -17.04 0.98
N LEU A 226 -0.80 -15.83 0.54
CA LEU A 226 -0.74 -15.44 -0.88
C LEU A 226 0.70 -15.44 -1.39
N LEU A 227 1.65 -14.94 -0.59
CA LEU A 227 3.09 -15.03 -0.90
C LEU A 227 3.54 -16.49 -1.06
N ASN A 228 3.24 -17.34 -0.09
CA ASN A 228 3.64 -18.75 -0.10
C ASN A 228 3.02 -19.54 -1.27
N ARG A 229 1.89 -19.07 -1.81
CA ARG A 229 1.21 -19.66 -2.97
C ARG A 229 1.54 -18.97 -4.29
N GLY A 230 2.36 -17.93 -4.28
CA GLY A 230 2.64 -17.11 -5.47
C GLY A 230 1.38 -16.47 -6.08
N LYS A 231 0.35 -16.18 -5.27
CA LYS A 231 -0.94 -15.67 -5.74
C LYS A 231 -0.92 -14.15 -5.85
N TRP A 232 -0.41 -13.66 -6.98
CA TRP A 232 -0.44 -12.25 -7.35
C TRP A 232 -1.75 -11.90 -8.07
N THR A 233 -2.73 -11.36 -7.33
CA THR A 233 -4.13 -11.23 -7.75
C THR A 233 -4.67 -9.81 -7.60
N THR A 234 -5.80 -9.50 -8.25
CA THR A 234 -6.47 -8.20 -8.13
C THR A 234 -7.16 -7.97 -6.79
N TYR A 235 -7.63 -9.02 -6.10
CA TYR A 235 -8.14 -8.87 -4.73
C TYR A 235 -7.00 -8.70 -3.71
N MET A 236 -7.32 -8.13 -2.56
CA MET A 236 -6.41 -7.86 -1.46
C MET A 236 -6.48 -8.93 -0.37
N PRO A 237 -5.47 -9.01 0.53
CA PRO A 237 -5.55 -9.88 1.71
C PRO A 237 -6.83 -9.70 2.52
N HIS A 238 -7.30 -8.46 2.71
CA HIS A 238 -8.54 -8.19 3.44
C HIS A 238 -9.81 -8.68 2.73
N ASP A 239 -9.81 -8.79 1.40
CA ASP A 239 -10.94 -9.35 0.66
C ASP A 239 -11.07 -10.84 0.95
N LEU A 240 -9.97 -11.58 0.83
CA LEU A 240 -9.96 -13.02 1.15
C LEU A 240 -10.23 -13.26 2.65
N THR A 241 -9.70 -12.43 3.55
CA THR A 241 -10.05 -12.48 4.98
C THR A 241 -11.56 -12.33 5.20
N SER A 242 -12.19 -11.33 4.56
CA SER A 242 -13.63 -11.11 4.62
C SER A 242 -14.42 -12.33 4.14
N ARG A 243 -14.02 -12.95 3.04
CA ARG A 243 -14.69 -14.13 2.50
C ARG A 243 -14.53 -15.36 3.38
N ILE A 244 -13.37 -15.57 3.99
CA ILE A 244 -13.17 -16.63 4.98
C ILE A 244 -14.08 -16.38 6.19
N ASP A 245 -14.10 -15.17 6.74
CA ASP A 245 -14.96 -14.83 7.88
C ASP A 245 -16.46 -14.97 7.54
N GLN A 246 -16.88 -14.65 6.32
CA GLN A 246 -18.24 -14.87 5.84
C GLN A 246 -18.58 -16.36 5.77
N LEU A 247 -17.72 -17.19 5.19
CA LEU A 247 -17.89 -18.65 5.09
C LEU A 247 -17.98 -19.30 6.47
N VAL A 248 -17.17 -18.79 7.41
CA VAL A 248 -17.11 -19.25 8.79
C VAL A 248 -18.35 -18.83 9.57
N ARG A 249 -18.84 -17.59 9.38
CA ARG A 249 -20.03 -17.06 10.08
C ARG A 249 -21.34 -17.62 9.54
N SER A 250 -21.43 -17.90 8.24
CA SER A 250 -22.64 -18.51 7.64
C SER A 250 -22.84 -19.97 8.04
N GLY A 251 -21.81 -20.62 8.61
CA GLY A 251 -21.82 -22.04 8.94
C GLY A 251 -21.50 -22.96 7.75
N GLU A 252 -21.30 -22.40 6.55
CA GLU A 252 -20.94 -23.16 5.34
C GLU A 252 -19.60 -23.90 5.51
N ALA A 253 -18.63 -23.29 6.19
CA ALA A 253 -17.38 -23.97 6.54
C ALA A 253 -17.63 -25.29 7.32
N GLY A 254 -18.60 -25.28 8.24
CA GLY A 254 -18.99 -26.45 9.02
C GLY A 254 -19.68 -27.52 8.18
N LYS A 255 -20.61 -27.12 7.28
CA LYS A 255 -21.29 -28.02 6.35
C LYS A 255 -20.30 -28.74 5.41
N LEU A 256 -19.28 -28.02 4.96
CA LEU A 256 -18.20 -28.53 4.12
C LEU A 256 -17.09 -29.23 4.91
N LYS A 257 -17.27 -29.43 6.23
CA LYS A 257 -16.30 -30.07 7.14
C LYS A 257 -14.90 -29.44 7.10
N MET A 258 -14.83 -28.13 6.86
CA MET A 258 -13.58 -27.39 6.88
C MET A 258 -13.17 -27.11 8.31
N GLN A 259 -11.94 -27.47 8.65
CA GLN A 259 -11.39 -27.32 10.00
C GLN A 259 -10.39 -26.18 10.10
N SER A 260 -9.67 -25.85 9.02
CA SER A 260 -8.59 -24.87 9.03
C SER A 260 -8.79 -23.67 8.10
N MET A 261 -8.12 -22.57 8.43
CA MET A 261 -8.03 -21.36 7.59
C MET A 261 -7.48 -21.70 6.19
N ASN A 262 -6.44 -22.53 6.10
CA ASN A 262 -5.84 -22.93 4.84
C ASN A 262 -6.83 -23.70 3.95
N ALA A 263 -7.69 -24.55 4.51
CA ALA A 263 -8.72 -25.27 3.76
C ALA A 263 -9.77 -24.30 3.18
N ALA A 264 -10.26 -23.38 4.01
CA ALA A 264 -11.20 -22.34 3.58
C ALA A 264 -10.60 -21.45 2.48
N ALA A 265 -9.37 -20.98 2.67
CA ALA A 265 -8.66 -20.18 1.67
C ALA A 265 -8.45 -20.96 0.35
N SER A 266 -8.13 -22.25 0.43
CA SER A 266 -7.93 -23.08 -0.77
C SER A 266 -9.20 -23.26 -1.57
N LEU A 267 -10.35 -23.48 -0.91
CA LEU A 267 -11.62 -23.52 -1.60
C LEU A 267 -11.89 -22.18 -2.30
N LEU A 268 -11.85 -21.08 -1.55
CA LEU A 268 -12.22 -19.77 -2.07
C LEU A 268 -11.33 -19.32 -3.25
N ILE A 269 -10.03 -19.58 -3.16
CA ILE A 269 -9.08 -19.31 -4.25
C ILE A 269 -9.33 -20.27 -5.43
N GLY A 270 -9.52 -21.56 -5.16
CA GLY A 270 -9.70 -22.59 -6.19
C GLY A 270 -11.00 -22.45 -6.98
N THR A 271 -12.05 -21.90 -6.36
CA THR A 271 -13.35 -21.63 -7.01
C THR A 271 -13.50 -20.20 -7.51
N ASP A 272 -12.43 -19.39 -7.46
CA ASP A 272 -12.46 -17.97 -7.85
C ASP A 272 -13.60 -17.18 -7.16
N ALA A 273 -13.84 -17.49 -5.88
CA ALA A 273 -14.95 -16.96 -5.08
C ALA A 273 -14.56 -15.71 -4.27
N VAL A 274 -13.44 -15.08 -4.64
CA VAL A 274 -12.90 -13.86 -4.03
C VAL A 274 -12.77 -12.80 -5.10
N ARG A 275 -13.38 -11.65 -4.86
CA ARG A 275 -13.35 -10.48 -5.74
C ARG A 275 -12.73 -9.29 -5.02
N SER A 276 -12.13 -8.40 -5.79
CA SER A 276 -11.69 -7.10 -5.27
C SER A 276 -12.90 -6.34 -4.71
N GLY A 277 -12.79 -5.85 -3.47
CA GLY A 277 -13.88 -5.12 -2.80
C GLY A 277 -14.81 -5.99 -1.94
N ASP A 278 -14.62 -7.31 -1.89
CA ASP A 278 -15.37 -8.21 -1.00
C ASP A 278 -15.24 -7.82 0.49
N PHE A 279 -14.14 -7.17 0.86
CA PHE A 279 -13.99 -6.58 2.18
C PHE A 279 -15.00 -5.46 2.43
N LEU A 280 -15.12 -4.51 1.51
CA LEU A 280 -16.00 -3.34 1.66
C LEU A 280 -17.46 -3.77 1.86
N ALA A 281 -17.90 -4.79 1.11
CA ALA A 281 -19.26 -5.34 1.22
C ALA A 281 -19.55 -5.96 2.61
N GLY A 282 -18.54 -6.56 3.25
CA GLY A 282 -18.69 -7.25 4.54
C GLY A 282 -18.33 -6.40 5.76
N LYS A 283 -17.54 -5.33 5.57
CA LYS A 283 -16.80 -4.65 6.63
C LYS A 283 -17.66 -4.14 7.77
N ALA A 284 -18.72 -3.38 7.48
CA ALA A 284 -19.59 -2.81 8.51
C ALA A 284 -20.24 -3.90 9.40
N LYS A 285 -20.52 -5.07 8.84
CA LYS A 285 -21.16 -6.19 9.56
C LYS A 285 -20.15 -7.10 10.27
N LEU A 286 -18.90 -7.14 9.83
CA LEU A 286 -17.89 -8.08 10.32
C LEU A 286 -16.90 -7.44 11.30
N TYR A 287 -16.59 -6.15 11.12
CA TYR A 287 -15.40 -5.52 11.70
C TYR A 287 -15.68 -4.15 12.33
N ALA A 288 -16.94 -3.88 12.72
CA ALA A 288 -17.32 -2.60 13.31
C ALA A 288 -16.53 -2.21 14.58
N ASN A 289 -16.05 -3.20 15.33
CA ASN A 289 -15.37 -3.03 16.61
C ASN A 289 -13.86 -3.36 16.54
N GLU A 290 -13.30 -3.48 15.34
CA GLU A 290 -11.88 -3.77 15.16
C GLU A 290 -11.04 -2.49 15.27
N THR A 291 -9.89 -2.58 15.93
CA THR A 291 -8.88 -1.52 15.95
C THR A 291 -8.09 -1.56 14.65
N LEU A 292 -8.38 -0.63 13.74
CA LEU A 292 -7.81 -0.60 12.39
C LEU A 292 -7.09 0.72 12.10
N PRO A 293 -5.99 0.68 11.31
CA PRO A 293 -5.33 1.92 10.91
C PRO A 293 -6.25 2.71 10.00
N GLN A 294 -6.11 4.03 10.02
CA GLN A 294 -6.89 4.96 9.20
C GLN A 294 -6.46 4.94 7.72
N LEU A 295 -6.52 3.77 7.09
CA LEU A 295 -6.25 3.59 5.67
C LEU A 295 -7.54 3.67 4.87
N PRO A 296 -7.53 4.20 3.63
CA PRO A 296 -8.76 4.40 2.86
C PRO A 296 -9.63 3.15 2.68
N PHE A 297 -9.05 1.96 2.54
CA PHE A 297 -9.84 0.72 2.48
C PHE A 297 -10.48 0.33 3.82
N PHE A 298 -9.98 0.82 4.97
CA PHE A 298 -10.53 0.60 6.31
C PHE A 298 -11.44 1.72 6.82
N ILE A 299 -11.64 2.81 6.07
CA ILE A 299 -12.54 3.90 6.46
C ILE A 299 -13.83 3.82 5.62
N PRO A 300 -15.03 4.13 6.16
CA PRO A 300 -16.23 4.26 5.33
C PRO A 300 -16.01 5.37 4.30
N VAL A 301 -16.41 5.15 3.05
CA VAL A 301 -16.56 6.28 2.12
C VAL A 301 -17.73 7.09 2.65
N VAL A 302 -17.45 8.28 3.19
CA VAL A 302 -18.49 9.25 3.51
C VAL A 302 -19.01 9.74 2.15
N ASN A 303 -20.21 9.29 1.79
CA ASN A 303 -20.96 9.86 0.68
C ASN A 303 -21.63 11.15 1.14
#